data_AF-X1M7H5-F1
#
_entry.id   AF-X1M7H5-F1
#
_cell.length_a   1.000
_cell.length_b   1.000
_cell.length_c   1.000
_cell.angle_alpha   90.00
_cell.angle_beta   90.00
_cell.angle_gamma   90.00
#
_symmetry.space_group_name_H-M   'P 1'
#
loop_
_entity.id
_entity.type
_entity.pdbx_description
1 polymer ?
#
loop_
_entity_poly.entity_id
_entity_poly.type
_entity_poly.pdbx_seq_one_letter_code
_entity_poly.pdbx_strand_id
1 'polypeptide(L)'
;ADLKPMAEFLHNEGGFTVRVPLLSGFGTTPEELKDIPISAWMEDLEVEYNFLKQKVKKIVVGGHSMGAIFSLYLGATKNLDAIFAISAPIGIQRFLRRVLSNIKNLKGYFP
;
A
#
# COMPACT_ATOMS: atom_id res chain seq x y z
N ALA A 1 7.80 10.94 5.22
CA ALA A 1 7.06 9.78 4.67
C ALA A 1 8.03 8.86 3.95
N ASP A 2 7.83 7.54 4.06
CA ASP A 2 8.71 6.48 3.54
C ASP A 2 9.06 6.64 2.05
N LEU A 3 8.06 7.02 1.23
CA LEU A 3 8.23 7.14 -0.22
C LEU A 3 8.72 8.52 -0.70
N LYS A 4 8.93 9.49 0.20
CA LYS A 4 9.29 10.87 -0.18
C LYS A 4 10.59 10.93 -1.02
N PRO A 5 11.71 10.29 -0.61
CA PRO A 5 12.95 10.35 -1.39
C PRO A 5 12.78 9.76 -2.80
N MET A 6 12.04 8.65 -2.93
CA MET A 6 11.76 8.04 -4.23
C MET A 6 10.88 8.95 -5.10
N ALA A 7 9.88 9.60 -4.52
CA ALA A 7 9.01 10.53 -5.24
C ALA A 7 9.77 11.76 -5.75
N GLU A 8 10.65 12.33 -4.93
CA GLU A 8 11.52 13.44 -5.32
C GLU A 8 12.49 13.03 -6.43
N PHE A 9 13.09 11.84 -6.34
CA PHE A 9 13.95 11.31 -7.40
C PHE A 9 13.20 11.12 -8.72
N LEU A 10 12.02 10.49 -8.69
CA LEU A 10 11.20 10.29 -9.89
C LEU A 10 10.76 11.63 -10.50
N HIS A 11 10.45 12.62 -9.68
CA HIS A 11 10.11 13.95 -10.18
C HIS A 11 11.31 14.65 -10.82
N ASN A 12 12.43 14.76 -10.08
CA ASN A 12 13.59 15.56 -10.46
C ASN A 12 14.37 14.93 -11.61
N GLU A 13 14.66 13.63 -11.53
CA GLU A 13 15.50 12.93 -12.51
C GLU A 13 14.67 12.31 -13.63
N GLY A 14 13.44 11.88 -13.32
CA GLY A 14 12.55 11.21 -14.26
C GLY A 14 11.57 12.13 -14.98
N GLY A 15 11.41 13.38 -14.54
CA GLY A 15 10.44 14.33 -15.09
C GLY A 15 8.98 13.91 -14.90
N PHE A 16 8.70 12.99 -13.97
CA PHE A 16 7.34 12.50 -13.75
C PHE A 16 6.50 13.50 -12.94
N THR A 17 5.20 13.55 -13.24
CA THR A 17 4.22 14.08 -12.28
C THR A 17 3.97 13.00 -11.23
N VAL A 18 4.35 13.26 -9.99
CA VAL A 18 4.29 12.26 -8.91
C VAL A 18 3.29 12.70 -7.84
N ARG A 19 2.49 11.75 -7.36
CA ARG A 19 1.63 11.94 -6.18
C ARG A 19 1.88 10.82 -5.18
N VAL A 20 1.98 11.20 -3.91
CA VAL A 20 2.11 10.27 -2.77
C VAL A 20 1.02 10.65 -1.76
N PRO A 21 -0.19 10.08 -1.88
CA PRO A 21 -1.27 10.43 -0.98
C PRO A 21 -1.00 9.94 0.43
N LEU A 22 -1.43 10.73 1.41
CA LEU A 22 -1.53 10.28 2.80
C LEU A 22 -2.93 9.66 2.96
N LEU A 23 -2.98 8.38 3.27
CA LEU A 23 -4.24 7.67 3.43
C LEU A 23 -4.96 8.12 4.71
N SER A 24 -6.29 8.00 4.72
CA SER A 24 -7.16 8.33 5.85
C SER A 24 -6.64 7.73 7.17
N GLY A 25 -6.54 8.58 8.20
CA GLY A 25 -6.01 8.25 9.53
C GLY A 25 -4.47 8.13 9.63
N PHE A 26 -3.74 8.07 8.51
CA PHE A 26 -2.28 8.16 8.59
C PHE A 26 -1.85 9.60 8.86
N GLY A 27 -0.80 9.77 9.66
CA GLY A 27 -0.30 11.09 10.05
C GLY A 27 -1.15 11.80 11.10
N THR A 28 -2.12 11.10 11.71
CA THR A 28 -2.89 11.60 12.85
C THR A 28 -2.48 10.87 14.14
N THR A 29 -3.41 10.26 14.89
CA THR A 29 -3.16 9.47 16.11
C THR A 29 -3.44 7.98 15.91
N PRO A 30 -2.82 7.07 16.69
CA PRO A 30 -3.15 5.65 16.64
C PRO A 30 -4.62 5.34 16.90
N GLU A 31 -5.27 6.10 17.78
CA GLU A 31 -6.68 5.97 18.12
C GLU A 31 -7.57 6.29 16.93
N GLU A 32 -7.29 7.38 16.21
CA GLU A 32 -8.01 7.74 14.99
C GLU A 32 -7.78 6.71 13.88
N LEU A 33 -6.53 6.28 13.66
CA LEU A 33 -6.19 5.31 12.63
C LEU A 33 -6.89 3.96 12.86
N LYS A 34 -7.03 3.53 14.12
CA LYS A 34 -7.62 2.24 14.49
C LYS A 34 -9.05 2.07 13.98
N ASP A 35 -9.81 3.15 13.97
CA ASP A 35 -11.23 3.14 13.61
C ASP A 35 -11.46 3.40 12.11
N ILE A 36 -10.38 3.62 11.32
CA ILE A 36 -10.49 3.78 9.86
C ILE A 36 -10.71 2.43 9.17
N PRO A 37 -11.84 2.25 8.45
CA PRO A 37 -12.07 1.04 7.69
C PRO A 37 -11.22 1.03 6.41
N ILE A 38 -10.89 -0.17 5.92
CA ILE A 38 -10.16 -0.35 4.65
C ILE A 38 -10.86 0.37 3.50
N SER A 39 -12.20 0.42 3.48
CA SER A 39 -12.96 1.11 2.43
C SER A 39 -12.60 2.60 2.28
N ALA A 40 -12.23 3.27 3.37
CA ALA A 40 -11.78 4.66 3.31
C ALA A 40 -10.47 4.78 2.53
N TRP A 41 -9.51 3.87 2.76
CA TRP A 41 -8.27 3.82 1.97
C TRP A 41 -8.52 3.48 0.51
N MET A 42 -9.51 2.63 0.21
CA MET A 42 -9.90 2.34 -1.18
C MET A 42 -10.48 3.57 -1.88
N GLU A 43 -11.24 4.40 -1.14
CA GLU A 43 -11.78 5.67 -1.65
C GLU A 43 -10.66 6.70 -1.89
N ASP A 44 -9.69 6.82 -0.97
CA ASP A 44 -8.51 7.68 -1.16
C ASP A 44 -7.76 7.32 -2.46
N LEU A 45 -7.57 6.03 -2.71
CA LEU A 45 -6.92 5.53 -3.94
C LEU A 45 -7.75 5.86 -5.20
N GLU A 46 -9.07 5.79 -5.11
CA GLU A 46 -9.98 6.11 -6.23
C GLU A 46 -9.92 7.59 -6.59
N VAL A 47 -9.93 8.47 -5.59
CA VAL A 47 -9.80 9.92 -5.76
C VAL A 47 -8.49 10.25 -6.47
N GLU A 48 -7.38 9.65 -6.02
CA GLU A 48 -6.05 9.89 -6.57
C GLU A 48 -5.89 9.36 -8.00
N TYR A 49 -6.43 8.17 -8.28
CA TYR A 49 -6.46 7.62 -9.64
C TYR A 49 -7.25 8.53 -10.59
N ASN A 50 -8.46 8.93 -10.20
CA ASN A 50 -9.31 9.78 -11.04
C ASN A 50 -8.70 11.16 -11.25
N PHE A 51 -8.00 11.71 -10.25
CA PHE A 51 -7.24 12.94 -10.40
C PHE A 51 -6.15 12.78 -11.47
N LEU A 52 -5.28 11.77 -11.36
CA LEU A 52 -4.19 11.56 -12.31
C LEU A 52 -4.70 11.27 -13.73
N LYS A 53 -5.78 10.50 -13.86
CA LYS A 53 -6.41 10.19 -15.15
C LYS A 53 -6.85 11.43 -15.93
N GLN A 54 -7.16 12.52 -15.24
CA GLN A 54 -7.51 13.80 -15.88
C GLN A 54 -6.29 14.66 -16.23
N LYS A 55 -5.11 14.33 -15.70
CA LYS A 55 -3.90 15.17 -15.80
C LYS A 55 -2.81 14.57 -16.69
N VAL A 56 -2.74 13.24 -16.79
CA VAL A 56 -1.66 12.54 -17.50
C VAL A 56 -2.18 11.50 -18.48
N LYS A 57 -1.40 11.23 -19.52
CA LYS A 57 -1.73 10.23 -20.55
C LYS A 57 -1.39 8.80 -20.14
N LYS A 58 -0.38 8.65 -19.28
CA LYS A 58 0.09 7.37 -18.79
C LYS A 58 0.13 7.36 -17.27
N ILE A 59 -0.34 6.29 -16.65
CA ILE A 59 -0.40 6.14 -15.20
C ILE A 59 0.37 4.90 -14.79
N VAL A 60 1.36 5.10 -13.92
CA VAL A 60 2.08 4.03 -13.23
C VAL A 60 1.76 4.12 -11.75
N VAL A 61 1.42 3.00 -11.12
CA VAL A 61 1.14 2.94 -9.69
C VAL A 61 2.12 2.00 -9.02
N GLY A 62 2.69 2.42 -7.90
CA GLY A 62 3.49 1.53 -7.08
C GLY A 62 3.60 1.97 -5.64
N GLY A 63 4.05 1.04 -4.80
CA GLY A 63 4.11 1.26 -3.36
C GLY A 63 4.91 0.21 -2.62
N HIS A 64 5.14 0.49 -1.34
CA HIS A 64 5.86 -0.36 -0.40
C HIS A 64 4.90 -1.01 0.60
N SER A 65 5.15 -2.27 0.97
CA SER A 65 4.39 -3.02 1.99
C SER A 65 2.88 -3.04 1.68
N MET A 66 2.05 -2.45 2.54
CA MET A 66 0.60 -2.31 2.28
C MET A 66 0.31 -1.53 0.99
N GLY A 67 1.10 -0.49 0.69
CA GLY A 67 0.97 0.25 -0.57
C GLY A 67 1.27 -0.60 -1.81
N ALA A 68 2.09 -1.65 -1.68
CA ALA A 68 2.33 -2.58 -2.76
C ALA A 68 1.10 -3.47 -3.04
N ILE A 69 0.37 -3.87 -2.00
CA ILE A 69 -0.91 -4.58 -2.13
C ILE A 69 -1.95 -3.70 -2.83
N PHE A 70 -2.04 -2.43 -2.45
CA PHE A 70 -2.92 -1.47 -3.13
C PHE A 70 -2.55 -1.24 -4.59
N SER A 71 -1.27 -1.19 -4.91
CA SER A 71 -0.78 -1.07 -6.29
C SER A 71 -1.20 -2.29 -7.14
N LEU A 72 -1.07 -3.49 -6.59
CA LEU A 72 -1.55 -4.73 -7.22
C LEU A 72 -3.06 -4.72 -7.41
N TYR A 73 -3.82 -4.28 -6.40
CA TYR A 73 -5.27 -4.15 -6.49
C TYR A 73 -5.70 -3.18 -7.59
N LEU A 74 -5.09 -2.00 -7.66
CA LEU A 74 -5.39 -1.01 -8.70
C LEU A 74 -5.00 -1.55 -10.09
N GLY A 75 -3.86 -2.24 -10.21
CA GLY A 75 -3.47 -2.91 -11.46
C GLY A 75 -4.46 -3.98 -11.93
N ALA A 76 -5.18 -4.62 -11.00
CA ALA A 76 -6.21 -5.59 -11.34
C ALA A 76 -7.58 -4.97 -11.68
N THR A 77 -7.83 -3.72 -11.25
CA THR A 77 -9.17 -3.10 -11.30
C THR A 77 -9.26 -1.85 -12.14
N LYS A 78 -8.13 -1.25 -12.54
CA LYS A 78 -8.04 -0.01 -13.29
C LYS A 78 -7.19 -0.18 -14.54
N ASN A 79 -7.35 0.74 -15.49
CA ASN A 79 -6.49 0.83 -16.66
C ASN A 79 -5.21 1.60 -16.30
N LEU A 80 -4.11 0.87 -16.13
CA LEU A 80 -2.78 1.39 -15.79
C LEU A 80 -1.76 0.95 -16.85
N ASP A 81 -0.75 1.78 -17.11
CA ASP A 81 0.32 1.48 -18.05
C ASP A 81 1.38 0.57 -17.44
N ALA A 82 1.61 0.66 -16.13
CA ALA A 82 2.49 -0.23 -15.39
C ALA A 82 2.19 -0.23 -13.90
N ILE A 83 2.68 -1.25 -13.20
CA ILE A 83 2.70 -1.31 -11.74
C ILE A 83 4.07 -1.74 -11.22
N PHE A 84 4.40 -1.32 -10.01
CA PHE A 84 5.52 -1.89 -9.25
C PHE A 84 5.13 -2.14 -7.79
N ALA A 85 5.70 -3.19 -7.19
CA ALA A 85 5.36 -3.63 -5.85
C ALA A 85 6.64 -3.92 -5.06
N ILE A 86 6.85 -3.19 -3.96
CA ILE A 86 8.02 -3.33 -3.10
C ILE A 86 7.60 -4.02 -1.81
N SER A 87 8.15 -5.21 -1.54
CA SER A 87 7.92 -5.95 -0.28
C SER A 87 6.43 -6.18 0.05
N ALA A 88 5.61 -6.52 -0.95
CA ALA A 88 4.18 -6.77 -0.74
C ALA A 88 3.96 -7.96 0.22
N PRO A 89 3.25 -7.80 1.36
CA PRO A 89 3.00 -8.87 2.33
C PRO A 89 1.91 -9.84 1.86
N ILE A 90 2.15 -10.56 0.75
CA ILE A 90 1.22 -11.54 0.19
C ILE A 90 1.27 -12.83 1.04
N GLY A 91 0.10 -13.37 1.39
CA GLY A 91 0.01 -14.64 2.13
C GLY A 91 0.36 -14.55 3.61
N ILE A 92 0.36 -13.35 4.20
CA ILE A 92 0.66 -13.14 5.63
C ILE A 92 -0.18 -14.04 6.54
N GLN A 93 -1.46 -14.28 6.21
CA GLN A 93 -2.32 -15.17 7.00
C GLN A 93 -1.81 -16.62 7.03
N ARG A 94 -1.29 -17.13 5.90
CA ARG A 94 -0.73 -18.48 5.82
C ARG A 94 0.58 -18.59 6.58
N PHE A 95 1.41 -17.54 6.50
CA PHE A 95 2.62 -17.43 7.31
C PHE A 95 2.30 -17.41 8.81
N LEU A 96 1.39 -16.54 9.25
CA LEU A 96 0.96 -16.42 10.64
C LEU A 96 0.33 -17.72 11.15
N ARG A 97 -0.52 -18.38 10.35
CA ARG A 97 -1.06 -19.71 10.71
C ARG A 97 0.06 -20.73 10.94
N ARG A 98 1.09 -20.76 10.08
CA ARG A 98 2.23 -21.68 10.23
C ARG A 98 3.01 -21.40 11.51
N VAL A 99 3.32 -20.13 11.78
CA VAL A 99 4.04 -19.71 12.99
C VAL A 99 3.23 -20.05 14.25
N LEU A 100 1.96 -19.65 14.30
CA LEU A 100 1.08 -19.93 15.42
C LEU A 100 0.83 -21.44 15.62
N SER A 101 0.77 -22.23 14.54
CA SER A 101 0.66 -23.69 14.65
C SER A 101 1.89 -24.32 15.28
N ASN A 102 3.09 -23.83 14.94
CA ASN A 102 4.35 -24.31 15.52
C ASN A 102 4.51 -23.85 16.99
N ILE A 103 3.95 -22.70 17.36
CA ILE A 103 3.93 -22.22 18.75
C ILE A 103 2.91 -22.97 19.61
N LYS A 104 1.73 -23.33 19.07
CA LYS A 104 0.77 -24.17 19.80
C LYS A 104 1.36 -25.56 20.10
N ASN A 105 2.23 -26.08 19.24
CA ASN A 105 2.98 -27.31 19.48
C ASN A 105 4.08 -27.18 20.56
N LEU A 106 4.37 -25.97 21.06
CA LEU A 106 5.28 -25.71 22.18
C LEU A 106 4.57 -25.60 23.55
N LYS A 107 3.24 -25.78 23.62
CA LYS A 107 2.49 -25.81 24.89
C LYS A 107 2.87 -26.98 25.84
N GLY A 108 3.82 -27.84 25.46
CA GLY A 108 4.41 -28.84 26.35
C GLY A 108 5.67 -28.38 27.10
N TYR A 109 6.09 -27.12 26.99
CA TYR A 109 7.41 -26.65 27.46
C TYR A 109 7.42 -25.48 28.44
N PHE A 110 6.27 -25.05 28.97
CA PHE A 110 6.23 -24.13 30.11
C PHE A 110 5.25 -24.65 31.17
N PRO A 111 5.65 -24.61 32.46
CA PRO A 111 4.92 -25.22 33.58
C PRO A 111 3.54 -24.62 33.82
#